data_AF-A0A875RXU7-F1
#
_entry.id   AF-A0A875RXU7-F1
#
_cell.length_a   1.000
_cell.length_b   1.000
_cell.length_c   1.000
_cell.angle_alpha   90.00
_cell.angle_beta   90.00
_cell.angle_gamma   90.00
#
_symmetry.space_group_name_H-M   'P 1'
#
loop_
_entity.id
_entity.type
_entity.pdbx_description
1 polymer ?
#
loop_
_entity_poly.entity_id
_entity_poly.type
_entity_poly.pdbx_seq_one_letter_code
_entity_poly.pdbx_strand_id
1 'polypeptide(L)'
;MGSLSKFSQCVKPFTRLFSTTQIGCERKYDRVMRRHVKKIVEYKEGDIKPWYLRIPKEASKYPPYPYGEATLFKRSDRGLYGGQQRGKGFQVSEMGNKTPRPWLPNVISKTLWSEALNHGIKMKLTARVLRTITKEGGLDNYVTKDKAARVKELGLFGWRLRYNILKARQVANQPPNYEVVKTAEGKDVKVFYRGNYKGEPIKLTVGRRKLLTKLFPKVKLNTPEVMKFAQFSIDHAETPFADILRECEANDVDLDDVKL
;
A
#
# COMPACT_ATOMS: atom_id res chain seq x y z
N MET A 1 -35.65 35.90 -65.76
CA MET A 1 -34.53 35.43 -66.58
C MET A 1 -33.26 35.69 -65.76
N GLY A 2 -32.86 34.86 -64.80
CA GLY A 2 -32.48 33.46 -64.95
C GLY A 2 -30.94 33.37 -64.96
N SER A 3 -30.37 32.52 -64.10
CA SER A 3 -28.95 32.10 -64.03
C SER A 3 -28.00 33.01 -63.20
N LEU A 4 -27.12 32.53 -62.31
CA LEU A 4 -26.76 31.20 -61.81
C LEU A 4 -26.04 31.43 -60.46
N SER A 5 -26.51 30.80 -59.38
CA SER A 5 -25.83 30.77 -58.09
C SER A 5 -24.53 29.97 -58.20
N LYS A 6 -23.38 30.61 -58.02
CA LYS A 6 -22.09 29.94 -57.85
C LYS A 6 -22.09 29.17 -56.52
N PHE A 7 -22.39 27.89 -56.57
CA PHE A 7 -21.98 26.95 -55.52
C PHE A 7 -20.44 26.90 -55.52
N SER A 8 -19.79 27.57 -54.57
CA SER A 8 -18.39 27.32 -54.28
C SER A 8 -18.31 25.96 -53.60
N GLN A 9 -18.09 24.91 -54.39
CA GLN A 9 -17.69 23.62 -53.85
C GLN A 9 -16.29 23.80 -53.25
N CYS A 10 -16.25 23.91 -51.93
CA CYS A 10 -15.01 23.77 -51.18
C CYS A 10 -14.52 22.33 -51.39
N VAL A 11 -13.64 22.13 -52.37
CA VAL A 11 -12.88 20.89 -52.53
C VAL A 11 -12.01 20.77 -51.29
N LYS A 12 -12.47 20.04 -50.28
CA LYS A 12 -11.63 19.65 -49.15
C LYS A 12 -10.44 18.89 -49.76
N PRO A 13 -9.19 19.31 -49.55
CA PRO A 13 -8.08 18.45 -49.90
C PRO A 13 -8.27 17.17 -49.09
N PHE A 14 -8.35 16.04 -49.78
CA PHE A 14 -8.32 14.72 -49.17
C PHE A 14 -6.90 14.53 -48.63
N THR A 15 -6.60 15.17 -47.50
CA THR A 15 -5.41 14.85 -46.72
C THR A 15 -5.62 13.43 -46.26
N ARG A 16 -4.91 12.50 -46.91
CA ARG A 16 -4.77 11.13 -46.41
C ARG A 16 -4.10 11.24 -45.04
N LEU A 17 -4.91 11.35 -43.99
CA LEU A 17 -4.47 11.09 -42.64
C LEU A 17 -4.07 9.62 -42.66
N PHE A 18 -2.76 9.35 -42.66
CA PHE A 18 -2.27 8.05 -42.25
C PHE A 18 -2.74 7.86 -40.82
N SER A 19 -3.90 7.22 -40.65
CA SER A 19 -4.35 6.77 -39.34
C SER A 19 -3.40 5.66 -38.92
N THR A 20 -2.32 6.01 -38.22
CA THR A 20 -1.57 5.06 -37.42
C THR A 20 -2.39 4.72 -36.16
N THR A 21 -3.68 4.38 -36.32
CA THR A 21 -4.31 3.51 -35.34
C THR A 21 -3.67 2.16 -35.59
N GLN A 22 -2.48 1.95 -35.00
CA GLN A 22 -2.02 0.62 -34.72
C GLN A 22 -3.16 0.01 -33.92
N ILE A 23 -3.97 -0.84 -34.56
CA ILE A 23 -4.79 -1.81 -33.85
C ILE A 23 -3.78 -2.78 -33.27
N GLY A 24 -3.10 -2.32 -32.21
CA GLY A 24 -2.36 -3.20 -31.35
C GLY A 24 -3.38 -4.21 -30.87
N CYS A 25 -3.04 -5.48 -30.99
CA CYS A 25 -3.76 -6.53 -30.30
C CYS A 25 -3.56 -6.27 -28.79
N GLU A 26 -4.32 -5.31 -28.25
CA GLU A 26 -4.21 -4.87 -26.87
C GLU A 26 -4.51 -6.08 -26.01
N ARG A 27 -3.63 -6.31 -25.05
CA ARG A 27 -3.77 -7.47 -24.18
C ARG A 27 -5.01 -7.28 -23.34
N LYS A 28 -5.99 -8.16 -23.55
CA LYS A 28 -7.19 -8.21 -22.74
C LYS A 28 -6.88 -8.90 -21.41
N TYR A 29 -7.21 -8.24 -20.31
CA TYR A 29 -7.07 -8.78 -18.96
C TYR A 29 -8.36 -9.46 -18.48
N ASP A 30 -9.10 -10.09 -19.39
CA ASP A 30 -10.46 -10.59 -19.13
C ASP A 30 -10.53 -11.57 -17.95
N ARG A 31 -9.48 -12.36 -17.71
CA ARG A 31 -9.42 -13.32 -16.59
C ARG A 31 -9.18 -12.65 -15.23
N VAL A 32 -8.71 -11.41 -15.22
CA VAL A 32 -8.54 -10.59 -14.02
C VAL A 32 -9.79 -9.74 -13.81
N MET A 33 -10.27 -9.09 -14.88
CA MET A 33 -11.42 -8.19 -14.82
C MET A 33 -12.75 -8.91 -14.52
N ARG A 34 -12.93 -10.15 -14.99
CA ARG A 34 -14.15 -10.94 -14.73
C ARG A 34 -14.23 -11.53 -13.33
N ARG A 35 -13.29 -11.23 -12.44
CA ARG A 35 -13.32 -11.71 -11.06
C ARG A 35 -14.33 -10.88 -10.28
N HIS A 36 -15.31 -11.53 -9.68
CA HIS A 36 -16.25 -10.88 -8.78
C HIS A 36 -15.69 -10.91 -7.36
N VAL A 37 -15.44 -9.73 -6.80
CA VAL A 37 -15.06 -9.55 -5.40
C VAL A 37 -16.31 -9.15 -4.62
N LYS A 38 -16.51 -9.77 -3.46
CA LYS A 38 -17.61 -9.38 -2.56
C LYS A 38 -17.40 -7.92 -2.14
N LYS A 39 -18.42 -7.07 -2.35
CA LYS A 39 -18.39 -5.68 -1.89
C LYS A 39 -18.29 -5.66 -0.36
N ILE A 40 -17.36 -4.86 0.15
CA ILE A 40 -17.16 -4.69 1.59
C ILE A 40 -18.28 -3.78 2.09
N VAL A 41 -19.01 -4.23 3.11
CA VAL A 41 -19.99 -3.40 3.82
C VAL A 41 -19.22 -2.57 4.82
N GLU A 42 -19.38 -1.26 4.77
CA GLU A 42 -18.78 -0.33 5.73
C GLU A 42 -19.64 -0.31 6.99
N TYR A 43 -19.02 -0.55 8.15
CA TYR A 43 -19.67 -0.49 9.46
C TYR A 43 -19.14 0.74 10.19
N LYS A 44 -20.04 1.50 10.82
CA LYS A 44 -19.68 2.66 11.63
C LYS A 44 -19.56 2.27 13.09
N GLU A 45 -18.82 3.07 13.85
CA GLU A 45 -18.77 2.94 15.31
C GLU A 45 -20.18 3.14 15.88
N GLY A 46 -20.61 2.22 16.74
CA GLY A 46 -21.97 2.19 17.30
C GLY A 46 -22.98 1.29 16.57
N ASP A 47 -22.67 0.82 15.35
CA ASP A 47 -23.55 -0.14 14.67
C ASP A 47 -23.59 -1.47 15.45
N ILE A 48 -24.79 -2.05 15.57
CA ILE A 48 -24.96 -3.36 16.20
C ILE A 48 -24.32 -4.42 15.30
N LYS A 49 -23.39 -5.19 15.87
CA LYS A 49 -22.73 -6.29 15.14
C LYS A 49 -23.76 -7.32 14.68
N PRO A 50 -23.86 -7.59 13.36
CA PRO A 50 -24.78 -8.63 12.86
C PRO A 50 -24.35 -10.02 13.33
N TRP A 51 -25.32 -10.89 13.62
CA TRP A 51 -25.08 -12.24 14.17
C TRP A 51 -24.19 -13.12 13.27
N TYR A 52 -24.26 -12.94 11.95
CA TYR A 52 -23.48 -13.70 10.96
C TYR A 52 -22.08 -13.13 10.73
N LEU A 53 -21.76 -11.96 11.27
CA LEU A 53 -20.47 -11.31 11.02
C LEU A 53 -19.36 -11.93 11.87
N ARG A 54 -18.58 -12.80 11.23
CA ARG A 54 -17.37 -13.36 11.82
C ARG A 54 -16.20 -12.37 11.65
N ILE A 55 -15.76 -11.79 12.77
CA ILE A 55 -14.60 -10.89 12.81
C ILE A 55 -13.33 -11.74 12.97
N PRO A 56 -12.32 -11.62 12.09
CA PRO A 56 -11.05 -12.31 12.27
C PRO A 56 -10.33 -11.77 13.50
N LYS A 57 -9.56 -12.63 14.19
CA LYS A 57 -8.79 -12.22 15.37
C LYS A 57 -7.71 -11.18 15.04
N GLU A 58 -7.13 -11.29 13.84
CA GLU A 58 -6.08 -10.41 13.36
C GLU A 58 -6.60 -9.52 12.23
N ALA A 59 -6.26 -8.23 12.29
CA ALA A 59 -6.50 -7.31 11.20
C ALA A 59 -5.62 -7.63 9.99
N SER A 60 -6.17 -7.49 8.78
CA SER A 60 -5.38 -7.71 7.57
C SER A 60 -4.32 -6.63 7.41
N LYS A 61 -3.04 -7.02 7.38
CA LYS A 61 -1.91 -6.11 7.17
C LYS A 61 -1.97 -5.33 5.84
N TYR A 62 -2.57 -5.90 4.81
CA TYR A 62 -2.56 -5.37 3.45
C TYR A 62 -3.95 -4.87 3.03
N PRO A 63 -4.04 -3.81 2.21
CA PRO A 63 -5.32 -3.39 1.63
C PRO A 63 -5.87 -4.46 0.69
N PRO A 64 -7.21 -4.59 0.56
CA PRO A 64 -7.83 -5.54 -0.35
C PRO A 64 -7.44 -5.21 -1.80
N TYR A 65 -7.05 -6.23 -2.56
CA TYR A 65 -6.72 -6.07 -3.97
C TYR A 65 -8.01 -5.92 -4.80
N PRO A 66 -8.14 -4.90 -5.68
CA PRO A 66 -9.40 -4.61 -6.37
C PRO A 66 -10.00 -5.77 -7.17
N TYR A 67 -9.16 -6.66 -7.72
CA TYR A 67 -9.59 -7.79 -8.53
C TYR A 67 -9.59 -9.13 -7.78
N GLY A 68 -9.26 -9.14 -6.49
CA GLY A 68 -9.21 -10.35 -5.67
C GLY A 68 -8.22 -11.42 -6.14
N GLU A 69 -8.28 -12.58 -5.49
CA GLU A 69 -7.37 -13.70 -5.75
C GLU A 69 -7.67 -14.40 -7.10
N ALA A 70 -6.67 -15.08 -7.68
CA ALA A 70 -6.82 -15.82 -8.91
C ALA A 70 -7.59 -17.14 -8.69
N THR A 71 -8.71 -17.30 -9.37
CA THR A 71 -9.55 -18.51 -9.26
C THR A 71 -8.99 -19.71 -10.03
N LEU A 72 -8.46 -19.49 -11.25
CA LEU A 72 -8.01 -20.55 -12.16
C LEU A 72 -6.54 -20.92 -11.95
N PHE A 73 -5.62 -19.99 -12.23
CA PHE A 73 -4.18 -20.24 -12.10
C PHE A 73 -3.66 -19.69 -10.77
N LYS A 74 -4.06 -20.31 -9.66
CA LYS A 74 -3.68 -19.92 -8.28
C LYS A 74 -2.17 -19.78 -8.06
N ARG A 75 -1.36 -20.51 -8.85
CA ARG A 75 0.10 -20.38 -8.87
C ARG A 75 0.55 -18.94 -9.18
N SER A 76 -0.23 -18.20 -9.97
CA SER A 76 0.11 -16.82 -10.36
C SER A 76 0.12 -15.83 -9.20
N ASP A 77 -0.66 -16.07 -8.14
CA ASP A 77 -0.71 -15.16 -6.98
C ASP A 77 0.52 -15.27 -6.08
N ARG A 78 1.39 -16.27 -6.27
CA ARG A 78 2.62 -16.47 -5.48
C ARG A 78 3.82 -15.71 -6.03
N GLY A 79 3.66 -14.93 -7.09
CA GLY A 79 4.76 -14.25 -7.77
C GLY A 79 4.29 -13.24 -8.81
N LEU A 80 5.20 -12.78 -9.68
CA LEU A 80 4.90 -11.77 -10.69
C LEU A 80 4.74 -12.41 -12.08
N TYR A 81 3.49 -12.65 -12.48
CA TYR A 81 3.16 -13.33 -13.73
C TYR A 81 2.83 -12.38 -14.89
N GLY A 82 2.64 -11.08 -14.63
CA GLY A 82 2.42 -10.09 -15.69
C GLY A 82 1.13 -10.33 -16.46
N GLY A 83 0.07 -10.75 -15.75
CA GLY A 83 -1.21 -11.13 -16.33
C GLY A 83 -1.20 -12.44 -17.14
N GLN A 84 -0.06 -13.13 -17.27
CA GLN A 84 0.01 -14.40 -17.99
C GLN A 84 -0.72 -15.52 -17.24
N GLN A 85 -1.40 -16.36 -17.99
CA GLN A 85 -2.22 -17.45 -17.48
C GLN A 85 -1.84 -18.76 -18.18
N ARG A 86 -2.25 -19.89 -17.62
CA ARG A 86 -2.14 -21.19 -18.30
C ARG A 86 -3.06 -21.18 -19.52
N GLY A 87 -2.48 -21.33 -20.71
CA GLY A 87 -3.21 -21.61 -21.95
C GLY A 87 -3.66 -23.07 -22.00
N LYS A 88 -4.73 -23.32 -22.74
CA LYS A 88 -5.18 -24.65 -23.14
C LYS A 88 -5.19 -24.68 -24.66
N GLY A 89 -4.71 -25.76 -25.24
CA GLY A 89 -4.76 -25.98 -26.68
C GLY A 89 -4.75 -27.47 -26.99
N PHE A 90 -4.58 -27.80 -28.26
CA PHE A 90 -4.45 -29.17 -28.72
C PHE A 90 -3.10 -29.34 -29.44
N GLN A 91 -2.53 -30.53 -29.36
CA GLN A 91 -1.55 -31.01 -30.31
C GLN A 91 -2.33 -31.71 -31.43
N VAL A 92 -2.02 -31.37 -32.68
CA VAL A 92 -2.72 -31.87 -33.87
C VAL A 92 -1.73 -32.76 -34.60
N SER A 93 -2.10 -34.02 -34.87
CA SER A 93 -1.30 -34.89 -35.74
C SER A 93 -1.43 -34.48 -37.20
N GLU A 94 -0.56 -35.00 -38.05
CA GLU A 94 -0.66 -34.84 -39.50
C GLU A 94 -2.04 -35.31 -40.04
N MET A 95 -2.58 -36.39 -39.47
CA MET A 95 -3.92 -36.91 -39.75
C MET A 95 -5.06 -36.09 -39.10
N GLY A 96 -4.77 -34.98 -38.43
CA GLY A 96 -5.78 -34.10 -37.82
C GLY A 96 -6.31 -34.54 -36.45
N ASN A 97 -5.75 -35.60 -35.83
CA ASN A 97 -6.16 -36.05 -34.51
C ASN A 97 -5.74 -35.04 -33.44
N LYS A 98 -6.66 -34.65 -32.55
CA LYS A 98 -6.45 -33.58 -31.56
C LYS A 98 -6.27 -34.15 -30.15
N THR A 99 -5.11 -33.95 -29.55
CA THR A 99 -4.84 -34.31 -28.15
C THR A 99 -4.71 -33.06 -27.28
N PRO A 100 -5.46 -32.92 -26.18
CA PRO A 100 -5.42 -31.70 -25.37
C PRO A 100 -4.08 -31.55 -24.66
N ARG A 101 -3.50 -30.35 -24.71
CA ARG A 101 -2.26 -29.99 -24.00
C ARG A 101 -2.33 -28.63 -23.32
N PRO A 102 -1.62 -28.43 -22.21
CA PRO A 102 -1.48 -27.11 -21.61
C PRO A 102 -0.33 -26.31 -22.22
N TRP A 103 -0.47 -24.99 -22.18
CA TRP A 103 0.62 -24.05 -22.45
C TRP A 103 0.92 -23.25 -21.18
N LEU A 104 2.10 -23.45 -20.63
CA LEU A 104 2.54 -22.78 -19.40
C LEU A 104 3.44 -21.59 -19.76
N PRO A 105 3.36 -20.48 -19.00
CA PRO A 105 4.31 -19.39 -19.15
C PRO A 105 5.71 -19.84 -18.69
N ASN A 106 6.75 -19.26 -19.27
CA ASN A 106 8.13 -19.49 -18.84
C ASN A 106 8.37 -18.78 -17.50
N VAL A 107 8.29 -19.55 -16.41
CA VAL A 107 8.45 -19.08 -15.02
C VAL A 107 9.85 -19.41 -14.53
N ILE A 108 10.52 -18.41 -13.98
CA ILE A 108 11.85 -18.49 -13.39
C ILE A 108 11.80 -18.01 -11.93
N SER A 109 12.67 -18.58 -11.08
CA SER A 109 12.88 -18.09 -9.72
C SER A 109 14.12 -17.20 -9.71
N LYS A 110 13.97 -15.93 -9.34
CA LYS A 110 15.10 -14.99 -9.23
C LYS A 110 14.94 -14.13 -7.98
N THR A 111 16.07 -13.66 -7.48
CA THR A 111 16.15 -12.66 -6.41
C THR A 111 16.40 -11.31 -7.06
N LEU A 112 15.56 -10.32 -6.77
CA LEU A 112 15.69 -8.96 -7.28
C LEU A 112 15.85 -8.00 -6.11
N TRP A 113 16.75 -7.02 -6.24
CA TRP A 113 16.95 -5.99 -5.22
C TRP A 113 15.79 -4.99 -5.21
N SER A 114 15.36 -4.59 -4.01
CA SER A 114 14.41 -3.49 -3.81
C SER A 114 15.15 -2.38 -3.06
N GLU A 115 15.20 -1.19 -3.66
CA GLU A 115 15.87 -0.03 -3.08
C GLU A 115 15.08 0.49 -1.88
N ALA A 116 13.75 0.54 -1.99
CA ALA A 116 12.90 1.03 -0.90
C ALA A 116 12.94 0.13 0.35
N LEU A 117 13.15 -1.18 0.17
CA LEU A 117 13.21 -2.15 1.28
C LEU A 117 14.65 -2.47 1.72
N ASN A 118 15.67 -2.02 0.99
CA ASN A 118 17.08 -2.32 1.26
C ASN A 118 17.40 -3.83 1.39
N HIS A 119 16.69 -4.70 0.67
CA HIS A 119 17.00 -6.13 0.63
C HIS A 119 16.59 -6.81 -0.69
N GLY A 120 17.18 -7.98 -0.94
CA GLY A 120 16.82 -8.84 -2.06
C GLY A 120 15.53 -9.62 -1.81
N ILE A 121 14.63 -9.67 -2.78
CA ILE A 121 13.37 -10.40 -2.72
C ILE A 121 13.40 -11.58 -3.69
N LYS A 122 13.36 -12.81 -3.16
CA LYS A 122 13.25 -14.03 -3.95
C LYS A 122 11.79 -14.28 -4.33
N MET A 123 11.51 -14.35 -5.63
CA MET A 123 10.15 -14.58 -6.12
C MET A 123 10.13 -15.38 -7.43
N LYS A 124 8.97 -15.93 -7.76
CA LYS A 124 8.70 -16.51 -9.08
C LYS A 124 8.21 -15.42 -10.01
N LEU A 125 8.80 -15.33 -11.18
CA LEU A 125 8.42 -14.36 -12.19
C LEU A 125 8.47 -14.96 -13.58
N THR A 126 7.69 -14.41 -14.51
CA THR A 126 7.80 -14.84 -15.92
C THR A 126 8.97 -14.15 -16.61
N ALA A 127 9.59 -14.80 -17.60
CA ALA A 127 10.70 -14.21 -18.35
C ALA A 127 10.33 -12.85 -18.98
N ARG A 128 9.06 -12.67 -19.38
CA ARG A 128 8.54 -11.37 -19.85
C ARG A 128 8.56 -10.31 -18.77
N VAL A 129 8.14 -10.64 -17.56
CA VAL A 129 8.13 -9.72 -16.42
C VAL A 129 9.55 -9.33 -16.05
N LEU A 130 10.51 -10.26 -16.11
CA LEU A 130 11.92 -9.93 -15.93
C LEU A 130 12.38 -8.84 -16.92
N ARG A 131 12.07 -9.03 -18.21
CA ARG A 131 12.41 -8.04 -19.25
C ARG A 131 11.77 -6.67 -18.98
N THR A 132 10.51 -6.63 -18.51
CA THR A 132 9.85 -5.36 -18.18
C THR A 132 10.46 -4.69 -16.95
N ILE A 133 10.88 -5.47 -15.95
CA ILE A 133 11.58 -4.95 -14.77
C ILE A 133 12.91 -4.31 -15.18
N THR A 134 13.70 -5.00 -16.02
CA THR A 134 14.95 -4.45 -16.56
C THR A 134 14.70 -3.19 -17.37
N LYS A 135 13.66 -3.18 -18.22
CA LYS A 135 13.28 -1.99 -19.02
C LYS A 135 12.87 -0.80 -18.16
N GLU A 136 12.23 -1.03 -17.03
CA GLU A 136 11.76 0.02 -16.12
C GLU A 136 12.82 0.42 -15.07
N GLY A 137 14.01 -0.19 -15.12
CA GLY A 137 15.14 0.17 -14.27
C GLY A 137 15.00 -0.29 -12.82
N GLY A 138 14.25 -1.36 -12.54
CA GLY A 138 14.17 -1.92 -11.19
C GLY A 138 12.83 -2.53 -10.83
N LEU A 139 12.83 -3.33 -9.76
CA LEU A 139 11.62 -3.98 -9.24
C LEU A 139 10.62 -2.96 -8.72
N ASP A 140 11.10 -1.95 -7.99
CA ASP A 140 10.24 -0.97 -7.33
C ASP A 140 9.52 -0.11 -8.37
N ASN A 141 10.20 0.30 -9.44
CA ASN A 141 9.60 1.04 -10.55
C ASN A 141 8.53 0.22 -11.26
N TYR A 142 8.75 -1.09 -11.40
CA TYR A 142 7.74 -1.98 -11.95
C TYR A 142 6.50 -2.09 -11.06
N VAL A 143 6.67 -2.25 -9.76
CA VAL A 143 5.54 -2.48 -8.87
C VAL A 143 4.73 -1.19 -8.63
N THR A 144 5.42 -0.04 -8.57
CA THR A 144 4.81 1.25 -8.19
C THR A 144 4.18 1.99 -9.38
N LYS A 145 4.28 1.48 -10.61
CA LYS A 145 3.72 2.13 -11.80
C LYS A 145 2.19 2.27 -11.71
N ASP A 146 1.70 3.48 -11.96
CA ASP A 146 0.28 3.83 -11.74
C ASP A 146 -0.68 3.46 -12.86
N LYS A 147 -0.19 2.87 -13.95
CA LYS A 147 -1.07 2.43 -15.05
C LYS A 147 -2.04 1.36 -14.56
N ALA A 148 -3.33 1.49 -14.89
CA ALA A 148 -4.36 0.50 -14.56
C ALA A 148 -4.03 -0.92 -15.07
N ALA A 149 -3.37 -1.02 -16.23
CA ALA A 149 -2.88 -2.30 -16.76
C ALA A 149 -1.86 -2.96 -15.82
N ARG A 150 -0.98 -2.17 -15.18
CA ARG A 150 0.00 -2.71 -14.22
C ARG A 150 -0.69 -3.30 -13.01
N VAL A 151 -1.69 -2.59 -12.46
CA VAL A 151 -2.44 -3.09 -11.29
C VAL A 151 -3.03 -4.48 -11.59
N LYS A 152 -3.62 -4.67 -12.77
CA LYS A 152 -4.17 -5.97 -13.22
C LYS A 152 -3.10 -7.07 -13.35
N GLU A 153 -1.87 -6.71 -13.69
CA GLU A 153 -0.76 -7.63 -13.95
C GLU A 153 -0.02 -8.11 -12.69
N LEU A 154 -0.08 -7.34 -11.59
CA LEU A 154 0.68 -7.58 -10.36
C LEU A 154 0.25 -8.87 -9.63
N GLY A 155 -1.04 -9.18 -9.65
CA GLY A 155 -1.61 -10.24 -8.82
C GLY A 155 -1.52 -9.91 -7.32
N LEU A 156 -1.88 -10.88 -6.46
CA LEU A 156 -1.95 -10.64 -5.02
C LEU A 156 -0.56 -10.38 -4.40
N PHE A 157 0.45 -11.18 -4.75
CA PHE A 157 1.83 -10.97 -4.27
C PHE A 157 2.38 -9.60 -4.70
N GLY A 158 2.20 -9.22 -5.97
CA GLY A 158 2.64 -7.92 -6.46
C GLY A 158 1.93 -6.75 -5.78
N TRP A 159 0.64 -6.89 -5.45
CA TRP A 159 -0.11 -5.88 -4.70
C TRP A 159 0.41 -5.70 -3.27
N ARG A 160 0.70 -6.80 -2.56
CA ARG A 160 1.31 -6.76 -1.22
C ARG A 160 2.70 -6.13 -1.25
N LEU A 161 3.49 -6.48 -2.27
CA LEU A 161 4.81 -5.89 -2.49
C LEU A 161 4.71 -4.38 -2.77
N ARG A 162 3.73 -3.95 -3.57
CA ARG A 162 3.44 -2.53 -3.85
C ARG A 162 3.18 -1.77 -2.57
N TYR A 163 2.32 -2.32 -1.71
CA TYR A 163 2.02 -1.72 -0.42
C TYR A 163 3.27 -1.58 0.45
N ASN A 164 4.11 -2.63 0.56
CA ASN A 164 5.34 -2.57 1.36
C ASN A 164 6.30 -1.48 0.85
N ILE A 165 6.51 -1.39 -0.47
CA ILE A 165 7.38 -0.38 -1.09
C ILE A 165 6.84 1.02 -0.86
N LEU A 166 5.55 1.25 -1.13
CA LEU A 166 4.92 2.54 -0.93
C LEU A 166 4.94 2.96 0.55
N LYS A 167 4.72 2.02 1.46
CA LYS A 167 4.77 2.29 2.90
C LYS A 167 6.19 2.62 3.36
N ALA A 168 7.19 1.90 2.87
CA ALA A 168 8.60 2.20 3.17
C ALA A 168 9.00 3.58 2.64
N ARG A 169 8.61 3.92 1.39
CA ARG A 169 8.82 5.27 0.83
C ARG A 169 8.12 6.35 1.63
N GLN A 170 6.88 6.11 2.06
CA GLN A 170 6.15 7.03 2.93
C GLN A 170 6.90 7.28 4.24
N VAL A 171 7.36 6.21 4.91
CA VAL A 171 8.12 6.29 6.16
C VAL A 171 9.45 7.02 5.97
N ALA A 172 10.15 6.77 4.86
CA ALA A 172 11.41 7.46 4.54
C ALA A 172 11.21 8.96 4.24
N ASN A 173 10.10 9.32 3.59
CA ASN A 173 9.77 10.71 3.28
C ASN A 173 9.21 11.48 4.49
N GLN A 174 8.65 10.77 5.48
CA GLN A 174 8.05 11.40 6.66
C GLN A 174 9.17 11.90 7.59
N PRO A 175 9.16 13.20 7.98
CA PRO A 175 10.16 13.71 8.90
C PRO A 175 10.06 13.01 10.26
N PRO A 176 11.18 12.87 10.99
CA PRO A 176 11.15 12.33 12.35
C PRO A 176 10.25 13.18 13.25
N ASN A 177 9.51 12.52 14.15
CA ASN A 177 8.68 13.19 15.16
C ASN A 177 9.50 13.73 16.35
N TYR A 178 10.74 14.17 16.09
CA TYR A 178 11.63 14.75 17.09
C TYR A 178 12.55 15.77 16.44
N GLU A 179 12.94 16.76 17.23
CA GLU A 179 13.96 17.74 16.90
C GLU A 179 15.26 17.35 17.58
N VAL A 180 16.41 17.60 16.96
CA VAL A 180 17.72 17.43 17.59
C VAL A 180 18.17 18.79 18.12
N VAL A 181 18.32 18.91 19.44
CA VAL A 181 18.75 20.13 20.12
C VAL A 181 20.10 19.87 20.76
N LYS A 182 21.02 20.83 20.63
CA LYS A 182 22.32 20.79 21.30
C LYS A 182 22.17 21.28 22.74
N THR A 183 22.60 20.47 23.69
CA THR A 183 22.67 20.86 25.11
C THR A 183 23.84 21.81 25.35
N ALA A 184 23.89 22.49 26.50
CA ALA A 184 25.03 23.32 26.93
C ALA A 184 26.37 22.55 26.90
N GLU A 185 26.34 21.24 27.09
CA GLU A 185 27.48 20.32 26.98
C GLU A 185 27.85 19.93 25.54
N GLY A 186 27.16 20.47 24.52
CA GLY A 186 27.40 20.16 23.10
C GLY A 186 26.87 18.82 22.62
N LYS A 187 26.16 18.05 23.46
CA LYS A 187 25.55 16.76 23.09
C LYS A 187 24.25 16.99 22.30
N ASP A 188 24.06 16.19 21.25
CA ASP A 188 22.84 16.16 20.43
C ASP A 188 21.75 15.33 21.13
N VAL A 189 20.69 15.97 21.61
CA VAL A 189 19.57 15.30 22.30
C VAL A 189 18.28 15.43 21.50
N LYS A 190 17.53 14.34 21.43
CA LYS A 190 16.24 14.28 20.74
C LYS A 190 15.14 14.85 21.64
N VAL A 191 14.45 15.89 21.16
CA VAL A 191 13.30 16.51 21.81
C VAL A 191 12.06 16.15 21.00
N PHE A 192 11.12 15.42 21.62
CA PHE A 192 9.90 14.95 20.96
C PHE A 192 8.75 15.96 21.06
N TYR A 193 8.77 16.83 22.07
CA TYR A 193 7.71 17.79 22.30
C TYR A 193 8.22 19.01 23.07
N ARG A 194 7.67 20.18 22.74
CA ARG A 194 7.84 21.43 23.48
C ARG A 194 6.47 21.89 23.95
N GLY A 195 6.34 22.21 25.23
CA GLY A 195 5.09 22.73 25.78
C GLY A 195 5.32 23.28 27.17
N ASN A 196 4.27 23.31 27.98
CA ASN A 196 4.33 23.80 29.34
C ASN A 196 3.97 22.66 30.31
N TYR A 197 4.64 22.62 31.46
CA TYR A 197 4.34 21.71 32.56
C TYR A 197 4.42 22.49 33.89
N LYS A 198 3.36 22.49 34.69
CA LYS A 198 3.22 23.25 35.95
C LYS A 198 3.54 24.75 35.78
N GLY A 199 3.19 25.33 34.63
CA GLY A 199 3.47 26.73 34.30
C GLY A 199 4.87 27.02 33.75
N GLU A 200 5.77 26.05 33.75
CA GLU A 200 7.11 26.19 33.18
C GLU A 200 7.22 25.64 31.75
N PRO A 201 7.96 26.30 30.84
CA PRO A 201 8.24 25.73 29.53
C PRO A 201 9.14 24.48 29.67
N ILE A 202 8.71 23.37 29.06
CA ILE A 202 9.38 22.07 29.12
C ILE A 202 9.72 21.57 27.71
N LYS A 203 10.89 20.93 27.60
CA LYS A 203 11.34 20.17 26.43
C LYS A 203 11.42 18.70 26.81
N LEU A 204 10.63 17.85 26.16
CA LEU A 204 10.58 16.43 26.50
C LEU A 204 11.54 15.61 25.64
N THR A 205 12.41 14.83 26.30
CA THR A 205 13.34 13.91 25.62
C THR A 205 12.71 12.57 25.24
N VAL A 206 11.53 12.26 25.77
CA VAL A 206 10.83 11.00 25.50
C VAL A 206 9.61 11.20 24.61
N GLY A 207 9.31 10.18 23.79
CA GLY A 207 8.06 10.12 23.04
C GLY A 207 6.86 9.68 23.88
N ARG A 208 5.67 9.76 23.26
CA ARG A 208 4.35 9.53 23.86
C ARG A 208 4.27 8.26 24.71
N ARG A 209 4.68 7.12 24.15
CA ARG A 209 4.56 5.82 24.83
C ARG A 209 5.32 5.78 26.16
N LYS A 210 6.51 6.35 26.22
CA LYS A 210 7.32 6.41 27.45
C LYS A 210 6.69 7.35 28.49
N LEU A 211 6.15 8.47 28.03
CA LEU A 211 5.40 9.40 28.87
C LEU A 211 4.17 8.70 29.49
N LEU A 212 3.35 8.02 28.69
CA LEU A 212 2.22 7.22 29.18
C LEU A 212 2.66 6.12 30.17
N THR A 213 3.85 5.53 29.98
CA THR A 213 4.39 4.51 30.90
C THR A 213 4.68 5.11 32.29
N LYS A 214 5.08 6.38 32.37
CA LYS A 214 5.29 7.11 33.64
C LYS A 214 3.97 7.57 34.26
N LEU A 215 3.01 7.99 33.44
CA LEU A 215 1.68 8.42 33.88
C LEU A 215 0.83 7.25 34.44
N PHE A 216 0.86 6.09 33.77
CA PHE A 216 -0.03 4.96 34.04
C PHE A 216 -0.02 4.48 35.51
N PRO A 217 1.12 4.29 36.19
CA PRO A 217 1.13 3.88 37.60
C PRO A 217 0.38 4.86 38.51
N LYS A 218 0.51 6.18 38.29
CA LYS A 218 -0.15 7.20 39.10
C LYS A 218 -1.66 7.19 38.87
N VAL A 219 -2.09 7.16 37.60
CA VAL A 219 -3.51 7.03 37.23
C VAL A 219 -4.12 5.77 37.83
N LYS A 220 -3.41 4.64 37.76
CA LYS A 220 -3.85 3.35 38.32
C LYS A 220 -3.98 3.38 39.84
N LEU A 221 -3.15 4.15 40.56
CA LEU A 221 -3.26 4.30 42.01
C LEU A 221 -4.46 5.17 42.41
N ASN A 222 -4.76 6.20 41.62
CA ASN A 222 -5.85 7.13 41.89
C ASN A 222 -7.22 6.59 41.47
N THR A 223 -7.25 5.64 40.53
CA THR A 223 -8.49 5.05 40.01
C THR A 223 -8.77 3.71 40.70
N PRO A 224 -9.98 3.46 41.20
CA PRO A 224 -10.34 2.17 41.80
C PRO A 224 -10.44 1.01 40.78
N GLU A 225 -10.38 1.30 39.48
CA GLU A 225 -10.55 0.32 38.41
C GLU A 225 -9.27 -0.47 38.10
N VAL A 226 -9.42 -1.78 37.87
CA VAL A 226 -8.32 -2.65 37.45
C VAL A 226 -8.05 -2.47 35.95
N MET A 227 -7.28 -1.44 35.60
CA MET A 227 -6.91 -1.14 34.20
C MET A 227 -5.57 -1.78 33.81
N LYS A 228 -5.47 -2.28 32.57
CA LYS A 228 -4.21 -2.73 31.95
C LYS A 228 -3.58 -1.60 31.14
N PHE A 229 -2.24 -1.53 31.10
CA PHE A 229 -1.51 -0.52 30.31
C PHE A 229 -1.88 -0.55 28.82
N ALA A 230 -2.21 -1.72 28.28
CA ALA A 230 -2.63 -1.85 26.89
C ALA A 230 -3.94 -1.11 26.60
N GLN A 231 -4.93 -1.21 27.50
CA GLN A 231 -6.20 -0.48 27.39
C GLN A 231 -5.94 1.03 27.52
N PHE A 232 -5.21 1.42 28.57
CA PHE A 232 -4.81 2.80 28.78
C PHE A 232 -4.09 3.41 27.56
N SER A 233 -3.17 2.68 26.94
CA SER A 233 -2.49 3.15 25.73
C SER A 233 -3.39 3.25 24.49
N ILE A 234 -4.50 2.50 24.43
CA ILE A 234 -5.50 2.59 23.35
C ILE A 234 -6.38 3.82 23.57
N ASP A 235 -6.83 4.05 24.79
CA ASP A 235 -7.66 5.22 25.14
C ASP A 235 -6.91 6.53 24.85
N HIS A 236 -5.60 6.52 25.10
CA HIS A 236 -4.69 7.62 24.77
C HIS A 236 -4.01 7.39 23.42
N ALA A 237 -4.70 6.87 22.40
CA ALA A 237 -4.14 6.81 21.05
C ALA A 237 -4.20 8.17 20.34
N GLU A 238 -5.31 8.89 20.50
CA GLU A 238 -5.60 10.13 19.74
C GLU A 238 -5.41 11.43 20.53
N THR A 239 -5.31 11.36 21.87
CA THR A 239 -5.14 12.56 22.71
C THR A 239 -3.86 13.33 22.33
N PRO A 240 -3.82 14.66 22.22
CA PRO A 240 -2.58 15.37 21.90
C PRO A 240 -1.57 15.31 23.07
N PHE A 241 -0.28 15.54 22.81
CA PHE A 241 0.76 15.55 23.86
C PHE A 241 0.47 16.57 24.98
N ALA A 242 -0.15 17.70 24.64
CA ALA A 242 -0.54 18.73 25.59
C ALA A 242 -1.52 18.20 26.64
N ASP A 243 -2.51 17.41 26.23
CA ASP A 243 -3.53 16.89 27.15
C ASP A 243 -2.95 15.80 28.04
N ILE A 244 -2.03 14.97 27.53
CA ILE A 244 -1.31 14.00 28.36
C ILE A 244 -0.47 14.71 29.43
N LEU A 245 0.16 15.84 29.10
CA LEU A 245 0.89 16.62 30.09
C LEU A 245 -0.02 17.20 31.17
N ARG A 246 -1.21 17.69 30.80
CA ARG A 246 -2.24 18.13 31.77
C ARG A 246 -2.66 17.00 32.71
N GLU A 247 -2.81 15.79 32.18
CA GLU A 247 -3.08 14.60 33.02
C GLU A 247 -1.90 14.26 33.94
N CYS A 248 -0.65 14.43 33.46
CA CYS A 248 0.54 14.30 34.30
C CYS A 248 0.61 15.36 35.41
N GLU A 249 0.13 16.57 35.16
CA GLU A 249 0.02 17.63 36.18
C GLU A 249 -1.02 17.24 37.22
N ALA A 250 -2.21 16.80 36.78
CA ALA A 250 -3.31 16.41 37.66
C ALA A 250 -2.98 15.22 38.57
N ASN A 251 -2.08 14.33 38.13
CA ASN A 251 -1.68 13.13 38.88
C ASN A 251 -0.29 13.26 39.56
N ASP A 252 0.30 14.46 39.56
CA ASP A 252 1.62 14.74 40.13
C ASP A 252 2.69 13.70 39.71
N VAL A 253 2.88 13.58 38.40
CA VAL A 253 3.92 12.72 37.80
C VAL A 253 5.24 13.48 37.73
N ASP A 254 6.29 12.95 38.36
CA ASP A 254 7.63 13.54 38.29
C ASP A 254 8.24 13.35 36.89
N LEU A 255 8.59 14.48 36.24
CA LEU A 255 9.12 14.51 34.87
C LEU A 255 10.59 15.01 34.78
N ASP A 256 11.28 15.18 35.90
CA ASP A 256 12.64 15.73 35.95
C ASP A 256 13.65 14.87 35.19
N ASP A 257 13.53 13.54 35.25
CA ASP A 257 14.37 12.59 34.48
C ASP A 257 14.23 12.77 32.95
N VAL A 258 13.16 13.42 32.51
CA VAL A 258 12.70 13.44 31.11
C VAL A 258 12.78 14.83 30.50
N LYS A 259 12.74 15.88 31.34
CA LYS A 259 12.96 17.27 30.98
C LYS A 259 14.40 17.47 30.52
N LEU A 260 14.58 18.25 29.46
CA LEU A 260 15.87 18.74 29.00
C LEU A 260 16.18 20.13 29.55
#